data_AF-A0A4Z1EIQ7-F1
#
_entry.id   AF-A0A4Z1EIQ7-F1
#
_cell.length_a   1.000
_cell.length_b   1.000
_cell.length_c   1.000
_cell.angle_alpha   90.00
_cell.angle_beta   90.00
_cell.angle_gamma   90.00
#
_symmetry.space_group_name_H-M   'P 1'
#
loop_
_entity.id
_entity.type
_entity.pdbx_description
1 polymer ?
#
loop_
_entity_poly.entity_id
_entity_poly.type
_entity_poly.pdbx_seq_one_letter_code
_entity_poly.pdbx_strand_id
1 'polypeptide(L)'
;MASDTLEAVEKLIFDAKGGVLLIFTQRSKSDAETETSSSESGSRKRKRPDDDSKTVTMLVSSKHLILASPVFDAMIGDARFKEGAELLACGKVEIKLPDDDPDAFAIVANVIHHRNKMVPEEISFQSFVKVAIITEKYQISGAMRWVSKEWFDNLPYSIHNKLGNLYALIFTSVVFGNACVFERHTRRAILHSKGNFGANIKDDYYFRPSIIDAIKAARTQALSDIFDALNSFIKRGTEPLPYCDDRHDICGIMTTGSFLRSVNIDIGWPFPPAPYTGTNLFNLHKCVSKLSIRTLCAERRKFGEHGGTLAPGLGCKNQQMFTKMIEVQIKELERKIVGLDIEKFQQKVPAKGDLTFCD
;
A
#
# COMPACT_ATOMS: atom_id res chain seq x y z
N MET A 1 -0.27 -11.41 54.37
CA MET A 1 -0.07 -12.51 53.41
C MET A 1 0.12 -11.86 52.05
N ALA A 2 1.37 -11.82 51.59
CA ALA A 2 1.72 -11.30 50.27
C ALA A 2 1.26 -12.32 49.24
N SER A 3 0.40 -11.90 48.31
CA SER A 3 0.03 -12.68 47.14
C SER A 3 1.15 -12.48 46.12
N ASP A 4 2.15 -13.36 46.15
CA ASP A 4 3.06 -13.56 45.02
C ASP A 4 2.25 -14.22 43.90
N THR A 5 1.63 -13.41 43.06
CA THR A 5 1.18 -13.88 41.75
C THR A 5 2.46 -14.06 40.93
N LEU A 6 2.93 -15.31 40.84
CA LEU A 6 4.05 -15.69 39.99
C LEU A 6 3.72 -15.34 38.54
N GLU A 7 4.22 -14.20 38.05
CA GLU A 7 4.27 -13.92 36.61
C GLU A 7 4.94 -15.12 35.93
N ALA A 8 4.20 -15.80 35.05
CA ALA A 8 4.75 -16.93 34.31
C ALA A 8 5.80 -16.40 33.31
N VAL A 9 7.09 -16.58 33.63
CA VAL A 9 8.20 -16.17 32.78
C VAL A 9 8.52 -17.29 31.78
N GLU A 10 8.24 -17.07 30.50
CA GLU A 10 8.74 -17.94 29.43
C GLU A 10 10.20 -17.56 29.11
N LYS A 11 11.09 -18.55 29.06
CA LYS A 11 12.52 -18.35 28.79
C LYS A 11 12.96 -19.10 27.55
N LEU A 12 13.31 -18.33 26.51
CA LEU A 12 13.87 -18.82 25.27
C LEU A 12 15.39 -18.61 25.27
N ILE A 13 16.14 -19.62 24.85
CA ILE A 13 17.60 -19.56 24.74
C ILE A 13 17.99 -19.75 23.28
N PHE A 14 18.60 -18.72 22.69
CA PHE A 14 19.14 -18.74 21.33
C PHE A 14 20.65 -18.94 21.32
N ASP A 15 21.34 -18.34 22.30
CA ASP A 15 22.76 -18.56 22.56
C ASP A 15 22.98 -18.70 24.07
N ALA A 16 23.37 -19.90 24.52
CA ALA A 16 23.63 -20.17 25.94
C ALA A 16 24.84 -19.39 26.49
N LYS A 17 25.73 -18.93 25.59
CA LYS A 17 26.86 -18.04 25.91
C LYS A 17 26.55 -16.58 25.56
N GLY A 18 25.30 -16.28 25.23
CA GLY A 18 24.83 -14.95 24.88
C GLY A 18 24.97 -13.97 26.05
N GLY A 19 25.34 -12.74 25.71
CA GLY A 19 25.48 -11.63 26.67
C GLY A 19 24.25 -10.72 26.73
N VAL A 20 23.18 -10.97 25.98
CA VAL A 20 22.03 -10.07 25.92
C VAL A 20 20.77 -10.81 26.32
N LEU A 21 20.08 -10.33 27.34
CA LEU A 21 18.76 -10.80 27.73
C LEU A 21 17.70 -9.80 27.27
N LEU A 22 16.94 -10.17 26.25
CA LEU A 22 15.80 -9.37 25.78
C LEU A 22 14.57 -9.73 26.61
N ILE A 23 13.82 -8.72 27.07
CA ILE A 23 12.67 -8.86 27.96
C ILE A 23 11.45 -8.26 27.28
N PHE A 24 10.44 -9.08 26.99
CA PHE A 24 9.21 -8.70 26.29
C PHE A 24 8.00 -8.81 27.23
N THR A 25 6.96 -8.06 26.90
CA THR A 25 5.67 -8.14 27.60
C THR A 25 4.62 -8.67 26.63
N GLN A 26 4.12 -9.88 26.91
CA GLN A 26 3.04 -10.48 26.14
C GLN A 26 1.70 -10.18 26.82
N ARG A 27 0.83 -9.43 26.14
CA ARG A 27 -0.55 -9.23 26.58
C ARG A 27 -1.43 -10.35 26.02
N SER A 28 -2.13 -11.06 26.90
CA SER A 28 -3.12 -12.06 26.48
C SER A 28 -4.23 -11.37 25.68
N LYS A 29 -4.50 -11.89 24.47
CA LYS A 29 -5.64 -11.45 23.65
C LYS A 29 -6.94 -12.01 24.24
N SER A 30 -7.45 -11.38 25.28
CA SER A 30 -8.89 -11.38 25.58
C SER A 30 -9.39 -9.93 25.44
N ASP A 31 -10.45 -9.76 24.64
CA ASP A 31 -11.27 -8.55 24.54
C ASP A 31 -10.78 -7.41 23.62
N ALA A 32 -10.60 -7.71 22.33
CA ALA A 32 -10.55 -6.69 21.28
C ALA A 32 -11.64 -6.89 20.21
N GLU A 33 -12.84 -7.32 20.62
CA GLU A 33 -14.06 -7.18 19.83
C GLU A 33 -15.21 -6.85 20.78
N THR A 34 -15.41 -5.57 21.11
CA THR A 34 -16.72 -4.89 21.26
C THR A 34 -16.45 -3.43 21.65
N GLU A 35 -16.40 -2.52 20.69
CA GLU A 35 -16.67 -1.11 20.98
C GLU A 35 -17.92 -0.67 20.20
N THR A 36 -19.02 -0.51 20.93
CA THR A 36 -20.10 0.41 20.57
C THR A 36 -20.62 1.11 21.81
N SER A 37 -20.42 2.44 21.81
CA SER A 37 -21.15 3.52 22.50
C SER A 37 -21.42 3.43 24.01
N SER A 38 -20.92 4.39 24.79
CA SER A 38 -21.56 5.70 25.03
C SER A 38 -20.87 6.45 26.20
N SER A 39 -21.04 7.77 26.18
CA SER A 39 -20.40 8.81 27.00
C SER A 39 -20.99 8.98 28.41
N GLU A 40 -20.15 9.21 29.43
CA GLU A 40 -20.02 10.49 30.18
C GLU A 40 -19.29 10.34 31.55
N SER A 41 -18.62 11.43 31.89
CA SER A 41 -17.84 11.86 33.07
C SER A 41 -18.05 11.24 34.46
N GLY A 42 -16.94 11.08 35.21
CA GLY A 42 -16.95 10.98 36.68
C GLY A 42 -15.66 10.40 37.30
N SER A 43 -14.83 11.26 37.90
CA SER A 43 -13.57 10.93 38.60
C SER A 43 -13.66 9.83 39.65
N ARG A 44 -12.69 8.88 39.63
CA ARG A 44 -12.06 8.22 40.81
C ARG A 44 -10.94 7.28 40.34
N LYS A 45 -9.71 7.50 40.83
CA LYS A 45 -8.58 6.55 40.74
C LYS A 45 -9.04 5.19 41.29
N ARG A 46 -9.33 4.25 40.40
CA ARG A 46 -9.49 2.82 40.72
C ARG A 46 -8.28 2.08 40.14
N LYS A 47 -7.54 1.38 41.01
CA LYS A 47 -6.61 0.32 40.62
C LYS A 47 -7.37 -0.64 39.69
N ARG A 48 -6.90 -0.81 38.46
CA ARG A 48 -7.44 -1.85 37.56
C ARG A 48 -6.98 -3.21 38.10
N PRO A 49 -7.86 -4.23 38.16
CA PRO A 49 -7.52 -5.55 38.63
C PRO A 49 -6.79 -6.33 37.52
N ASP A 50 -5.72 -7.03 37.91
CA ASP A 50 -5.00 -8.09 37.19
C ASP A 50 -4.67 -7.83 35.71
N ASP A 51 -3.51 -7.22 35.46
CA ASP A 51 -2.84 -7.28 34.15
C ASP A 51 -2.20 -8.67 34.06
N ASP A 52 -2.88 -9.63 33.42
CA ASP A 52 -2.37 -10.99 33.12
C ASP A 52 -1.31 -10.95 32.00
N SER A 53 -0.35 -10.03 32.15
CA SER A 53 0.76 -9.85 31.22
C SER A 53 1.84 -10.89 31.53
N LYS A 54 2.19 -11.67 30.51
CA LYS A 54 3.24 -12.69 30.61
C LYS A 54 4.57 -12.11 30.18
N THR A 55 5.60 -12.32 30.97
CA THR A 55 6.96 -11.89 30.62
C THR A 55 7.64 -12.97 29.79
N VAL A 56 8.12 -12.62 28.60
CA VAL A 56 8.92 -13.52 27.75
C VAL A 56 10.36 -13.01 27.72
N THR A 57 11.32 -13.90 27.93
CA THR A 57 12.75 -13.55 27.91
C THR A 57 13.50 -14.33 26.85
N MET A 58 14.43 -13.68 26.15
CA MET A 58 15.28 -14.32 25.15
C MET A 58 16.76 -14.06 25.45
N LEU A 59 17.53 -15.13 25.68
CA LEU A 59 18.98 -15.04 25.79
C LEU A 59 19.62 -15.18 24.41
N VAL A 60 20.23 -14.10 23.93
CA VAL A 60 20.76 -13.95 22.57
C VAL A 60 22.21 -13.47 22.57
N SER A 61 22.88 -13.65 21.44
CA SER A 61 24.26 -13.27 21.22
C SER A 61 24.36 -11.80 20.83
N SER A 62 25.10 -10.98 21.59
CA SER A 62 25.36 -9.58 21.24
C SER A 62 26.01 -9.44 19.86
N LYS A 63 26.97 -10.32 19.54
CA LYS A 63 27.69 -10.31 18.26
C LYS A 63 26.76 -10.51 17.06
N HIS A 64 25.78 -11.41 17.17
CA HIS A 64 24.81 -11.65 16.10
C HIS A 64 23.84 -10.48 15.94
N LEU A 65 23.37 -9.89 17.05
CA LEU A 65 22.53 -8.69 17.01
C LEU A 65 23.26 -7.50 16.36
N ILE A 66 24.47 -7.19 16.82
CA ILE A 66 25.30 -6.10 16.31
C ILE A 66 25.58 -6.28 14.81
N LEU A 67 25.96 -7.49 14.40
CA LEU A 67 26.27 -7.78 13.00
C LEU A 67 25.04 -7.62 12.09
N ALA A 68 23.86 -8.03 12.56
CA ALA A 68 22.65 -8.07 11.76
C ALA A 68 21.87 -6.74 11.75
N SER A 69 22.07 -5.88 12.76
CA SER A 69 21.26 -4.69 13.01
C SER A 69 22.13 -3.48 13.33
N PRO A 70 22.10 -2.43 12.48
CA PRO A 70 22.70 -1.14 12.80
C PRO A 70 22.13 -0.51 14.08
N VAL A 71 20.86 -0.79 14.40
CA VAL A 71 20.21 -0.28 15.61
C VAL A 71 20.78 -0.94 16.86
N PHE A 72 20.96 -2.26 16.85
CA PHE A 72 21.65 -2.94 17.96
C PHE A 72 23.15 -2.62 17.99
N ASP A 73 23.81 -2.43 16.85
CA ASP A 73 25.21 -1.95 16.82
C ASP A 73 25.34 -0.59 17.55
N ALA A 74 24.48 0.36 17.23
CA ALA A 74 24.45 1.63 17.94
C ALA A 74 24.12 1.46 19.44
N MET A 75 23.15 0.61 19.80
CA MET A 75 22.68 0.46 21.17
C MET A 75 23.65 -0.29 22.10
N ILE A 76 24.27 -1.37 21.62
CA ILE A 76 25.10 -2.28 22.45
C ILE A 76 26.51 -2.51 21.91
N GLY A 77 26.83 -2.07 20.69
CA GLY A 77 28.17 -2.12 20.13
C GLY A 77 29.09 -0.99 20.62
N ASP A 78 28.51 0.08 21.16
CA ASP A 78 29.23 1.28 21.58
C ASP A 78 29.07 1.55 23.09
N ALA A 79 30.19 1.71 23.80
CA ALA A 79 30.21 1.98 25.23
C ALA A 79 29.72 3.39 25.63
N ARG A 80 29.43 4.27 24.65
CA ARG A 80 28.78 5.56 24.92
C ARG A 80 27.33 5.42 25.37
N PHE A 81 26.67 4.31 25.04
CA PHE A 81 25.33 3.99 25.50
C PHE A 81 25.38 3.14 26.76
N LYS A 82 24.37 3.29 27.62
CA LYS A 82 24.29 2.59 28.90
C LYS A 82 24.38 1.07 28.70
N GLU A 83 23.63 0.56 27.74
CA GLU A 83 23.53 -0.86 27.45
C GLU A 83 24.86 -1.42 26.93
N GLY A 84 25.56 -0.68 26.06
CA GLY A 84 26.90 -1.05 25.58
C GLY A 84 27.97 -1.00 26.68
N ALA A 85 27.94 0.00 27.55
CA ALA A 85 28.84 0.10 28.71
C ALA A 85 28.63 -1.06 29.70
N GLU A 86 27.37 -1.40 29.98
CA GLU A 86 27.02 -2.52 30.86
C GLU A 86 27.45 -3.86 30.26
N LEU A 87 27.20 -4.08 28.96
CA LEU A 87 27.66 -5.27 28.26
C LEU A 87 29.18 -5.42 28.29
N LEU A 88 29.93 -4.31 28.12
CA LEU A 88 31.39 -4.32 28.19
C LEU A 88 31.91 -4.62 29.59
N ALA A 89 31.30 -4.04 30.63
CA ALA A 89 31.76 -4.18 32.01
C ALA A 89 31.39 -5.55 32.63
N CYS A 90 30.17 -6.01 32.39
CA CYS A 90 29.60 -7.20 33.05
C CYS A 90 29.61 -8.45 32.14
N GLY A 91 29.85 -8.28 30.84
CA GLY A 91 29.66 -9.33 29.83
C GLY A 91 28.20 -9.69 29.58
N LYS A 92 27.26 -9.00 30.24
CA LYS A 92 25.80 -9.22 30.16
C LYS A 92 25.06 -7.89 30.24
N VAL A 93 23.92 -7.79 29.55
CA VAL A 93 23.00 -6.65 29.60
C VAL A 93 21.55 -7.11 29.43
N GLU A 94 20.62 -6.42 30.07
CA GLU A 94 19.18 -6.62 29.91
C GLU A 94 18.57 -5.48 29.08
N ILE A 95 17.76 -5.83 28.07
CA ILE A 95 17.09 -4.85 27.20
C ILE A 95 15.59 -5.11 27.23
N LYS A 96 14.83 -4.10 27.65
CA LYS A 96 13.36 -4.16 27.70
C LYS A 96 12.76 -3.76 26.36
N LEU A 97 11.93 -4.62 25.81
CA LEU A 97 11.25 -4.48 24.52
C LEU A 97 9.73 -4.67 24.71
N PRO A 98 9.06 -3.81 25.50
CA PRO A 98 7.66 -4.01 25.87
C PRO A 98 6.67 -3.87 24.70
N ASP A 99 7.08 -3.16 23.64
CA ASP A 99 6.23 -2.89 22.46
C ASP A 99 6.44 -3.91 21.34
N ASP A 100 7.43 -4.80 21.46
CA ASP A 100 7.75 -5.77 20.42
C ASP A 100 7.02 -7.09 20.63
N ASP A 101 6.56 -7.68 19.53
CA ASP A 101 5.93 -8.98 19.53
C ASP A 101 6.99 -10.08 19.74
N PRO A 102 6.92 -10.85 20.85
CA PRO A 102 7.94 -11.86 21.15
C PRO A 102 7.99 -12.97 20.11
N ASP A 103 6.85 -13.40 19.56
CA ASP A 103 6.80 -14.46 18.55
C ASP A 103 7.50 -14.03 17.25
N ALA A 104 7.21 -12.81 16.79
CA ALA A 104 7.86 -12.24 15.61
C ALA A 104 9.37 -12.03 15.83
N PHE A 105 9.78 -11.54 17.01
CA PHE A 105 11.20 -11.36 17.33
C PHE A 105 11.91 -12.72 17.42
N ALA A 106 11.28 -13.75 17.96
CA ALA A 106 11.85 -15.10 18.01
C ALA A 106 12.17 -15.64 16.61
N ILE A 107 11.31 -15.37 15.62
CA ILE A 107 11.57 -15.74 14.22
C ILE A 107 12.81 -15.00 13.69
N VAL A 108 12.89 -13.69 13.88
CA VAL A 108 14.07 -12.89 13.48
C VAL A 108 15.33 -13.39 14.17
N ALA A 109 15.24 -13.67 15.48
CA ALA A 109 16.34 -14.20 16.27
C ALA A 109 16.81 -15.56 15.77
N ASN A 110 15.91 -16.46 15.35
CA ASN A 110 16.27 -17.74 14.73
C ASN A 110 17.06 -17.54 13.43
N VAL A 111 16.66 -16.57 12.59
CA VAL A 111 17.37 -16.25 11.35
C VAL A 111 18.78 -15.75 11.63
N ILE A 112 18.93 -14.71 12.46
CA ILE A 112 20.26 -14.09 12.69
C ILE A 112 21.21 -14.98 13.50
N HIS A 113 20.70 -15.94 14.27
CA HIS A 113 21.49 -16.95 14.98
C HIS A 113 21.69 -18.25 14.19
N HIS A 114 21.32 -18.28 12.90
CA HIS A 114 21.49 -19.45 12.02
C HIS A 114 20.79 -20.72 12.53
N ARG A 115 19.71 -20.57 13.31
CA ARG A 115 18.87 -21.68 13.78
C ARG A 115 17.82 -22.04 12.73
N ASN A 116 18.28 -22.32 11.50
CA ASN A 116 17.43 -22.42 10.32
C ASN A 116 16.29 -23.45 10.47
N LYS A 117 16.51 -24.55 11.20
CA LYS A 117 15.47 -25.56 11.49
C LYS A 117 14.27 -25.03 12.29
N MET A 118 14.45 -23.91 12.99
CA MET A 118 13.41 -23.25 13.78
C MET A 118 12.75 -22.10 13.03
N VAL A 119 13.24 -21.75 11.84
CA VAL A 119 12.60 -20.76 10.97
C VAL A 119 11.44 -21.44 10.27
N PRO A 120 10.21 -20.91 10.38
CA PRO A 120 9.05 -21.54 9.77
C PRO A 120 9.12 -21.48 8.24
N GLU A 121 8.88 -22.61 7.57
CA GLU A 121 8.78 -22.66 6.10
C GLU A 121 7.55 -21.89 5.60
N GLU A 122 6.44 -22.00 6.34
CA GLU A 122 5.21 -21.27 6.09
C GLU A 122 4.88 -20.35 7.27
N ILE A 123 4.42 -19.13 6.97
CA ILE A 123 4.07 -18.14 7.98
C ILE A 123 2.69 -17.55 7.71
N SER A 124 1.91 -17.32 8.77
CA SER A 124 0.66 -16.58 8.64
C SER A 124 0.93 -15.16 8.15
N PHE A 125 0.05 -14.60 7.32
CA PHE A 125 0.24 -13.23 6.83
C PHE A 125 0.31 -12.19 7.97
N GLN A 126 -0.41 -12.40 9.08
CA GLN A 126 -0.34 -11.52 10.26
C GLN A 126 1.03 -11.60 10.94
N SER A 127 1.56 -12.81 11.14
CA SER A 127 2.90 -13.01 11.70
C SER A 127 3.98 -12.43 10.78
N PHE A 128 3.85 -12.61 9.46
CA PHE A 128 4.78 -12.04 8.48
C PHE A 128 4.85 -10.52 8.56
N VAL A 129 3.70 -9.86 8.70
CA VAL A 129 3.62 -8.41 8.90
C VAL A 129 4.30 -7.98 10.20
N LYS A 130 4.10 -8.69 11.31
CA LYS A 130 4.82 -8.41 12.57
C LYS A 130 6.32 -8.58 12.43
N VAL A 131 6.77 -9.62 11.73
CA VAL A 131 8.19 -9.82 11.41
C VAL A 131 8.73 -8.65 10.58
N ALA A 132 7.96 -8.11 9.63
CA ALA A 132 8.34 -6.93 8.87
C ALA A 132 8.46 -5.67 9.75
N ILE A 133 7.58 -5.49 10.74
CA ILE A 133 7.66 -4.39 11.71
C ILE A 133 8.98 -4.46 12.49
N ILE A 134 9.31 -5.63 13.06
CA ILE A 134 10.59 -5.86 13.76
C ILE A 134 11.77 -5.63 12.82
N THR A 135 11.68 -6.15 11.59
CA THR A 135 12.75 -6.03 10.59
C THR A 135 13.03 -4.57 10.22
N GLU A 136 12.00 -3.75 10.01
CA GLU A 136 12.16 -2.32 9.72
C GLU A 136 12.67 -1.57 10.95
N LYS A 137 12.08 -1.82 12.13
CA LYS A 137 12.45 -1.17 13.41
C LYS A 137 13.93 -1.31 13.72
N TYR A 138 14.47 -2.52 13.53
CA TYR A 138 15.87 -2.83 13.81
C TYR A 138 16.76 -2.87 12.56
N GLN A 139 16.23 -2.53 11.38
CA GLN A 139 16.96 -2.51 10.10
C GLN A 139 17.68 -3.84 9.77
N ILE A 140 16.97 -4.98 9.92
CA ILE A 140 17.52 -6.35 9.75
C ILE A 140 17.13 -6.96 8.40
N SER A 141 16.69 -6.14 7.44
CA SER A 141 16.16 -6.63 6.14
C SER A 141 17.15 -7.49 5.36
N GLY A 142 18.45 -7.21 5.48
CA GLY A 142 19.52 -7.98 4.84
C GLY A 142 19.54 -9.45 5.24
N ALA A 143 19.41 -9.77 6.53
CA ALA A 143 19.40 -11.15 7.02
C ALA A 143 18.09 -11.88 6.63
N MET A 144 17.00 -11.13 6.47
CA MET A 144 15.67 -11.68 6.16
C MET A 144 15.42 -11.92 4.67
N ARG A 145 16.37 -11.58 3.79
CA ARG A 145 16.18 -11.59 2.33
C ARG A 145 15.66 -12.93 1.77
N TRP A 146 16.31 -14.04 2.14
CA TRP A 146 15.98 -15.34 1.57
C TRP A 146 14.69 -15.91 2.12
N VAL A 147 14.50 -15.79 3.44
CA VAL A 147 13.33 -16.31 4.14
C VAL A 147 12.07 -15.53 3.74
N SER A 148 12.17 -14.20 3.63
CA SER A 148 11.02 -13.38 3.22
C SER A 148 10.60 -13.64 1.77
N LYS A 149 11.54 -13.97 0.87
CA LYS A 149 11.23 -14.39 -0.50
C LYS A 149 10.36 -15.64 -0.50
N GLU A 150 10.79 -16.68 0.22
CA GLU A 150 10.04 -17.94 0.33
C GLU A 150 8.63 -17.71 0.87
N TRP A 151 8.50 -16.89 1.93
CA TRP A 151 7.20 -16.57 2.49
C TRP A 151 6.28 -15.82 1.51
N PHE A 152 6.81 -14.90 0.70
CA PHE A 152 6.02 -14.25 -0.35
C PHE A 152 5.53 -15.22 -1.41
N ASP A 153 6.39 -16.14 -1.84
CA ASP A 153 6.07 -17.13 -2.88
C ASP A 153 4.98 -18.12 -2.38
N ASN A 154 4.95 -18.39 -1.08
CA ASN A 154 3.96 -19.25 -0.43
C ASN A 154 2.70 -18.51 0.06
N LEU A 155 2.58 -17.19 -0.12
CA LEU A 155 1.37 -16.47 0.27
C LEU A 155 0.17 -16.89 -0.60
N PRO A 156 -0.97 -17.27 0.00
CA PRO A 156 -2.15 -17.65 -0.77
C PRO A 156 -2.64 -16.51 -1.68
N TYR A 157 -3.13 -16.86 -2.86
CA TYR A 157 -3.70 -15.89 -3.81
C TYR A 157 -4.82 -15.02 -3.19
N SER A 158 -5.59 -15.55 -2.24
CA SER A 158 -6.63 -14.82 -1.51
C SER A 158 -6.07 -13.64 -0.71
N ILE A 159 -4.86 -13.77 -0.15
CA ILE A 159 -4.18 -12.70 0.59
C ILE A 159 -3.83 -11.55 -0.35
N HIS A 160 -3.27 -11.85 -1.53
CA HIS A 160 -2.92 -10.84 -2.53
C HIS A 160 -4.14 -10.06 -3.07
N ASN A 161 -5.34 -10.66 -3.05
CA ASN A 161 -6.51 -10.02 -3.65
C ASN A 161 -7.43 -9.31 -2.66
N LYS A 162 -7.25 -9.52 -1.36
CA LYS A 162 -8.03 -8.85 -0.33
C LYS A 162 -7.59 -7.38 -0.21
N LEU A 163 -8.48 -6.44 -0.52
CA LEU A 163 -8.17 -5.00 -0.45
C LEU A 163 -7.76 -4.54 0.97
N GLY A 164 -8.28 -5.20 2.02
CA GLY A 164 -7.89 -4.94 3.41
C GLY A 164 -6.42 -5.25 3.72
N ASN A 165 -5.74 -6.04 2.89
CA ASN A 165 -4.32 -6.37 3.06
C ASN A 165 -3.39 -5.40 2.30
N LEU A 166 -3.93 -4.44 1.55
CA LEU A 166 -3.18 -3.62 0.61
C LEU A 166 -2.01 -2.87 1.27
N TYR A 167 -2.24 -2.19 2.39
CA TYR A 167 -1.18 -1.46 3.09
C TYR A 167 -0.10 -2.39 3.62
N ALA A 168 -0.48 -3.52 4.21
CA ALA A 168 0.44 -4.51 4.75
C ALA A 168 1.29 -5.16 3.65
N LEU A 169 0.71 -5.44 2.48
CA LEU A 169 1.42 -5.99 1.32
C LEU A 169 2.41 -4.97 0.73
N ILE A 170 2.02 -3.69 0.63
CA ILE A 170 2.95 -2.63 0.20
C ILE A 170 4.07 -2.48 1.24
N PHE A 171 3.74 -2.39 2.52
CA PHE A 171 4.70 -2.27 3.61
C PHE A 171 5.73 -3.41 3.61
N THR A 172 5.27 -4.66 3.68
CA THR A 172 6.15 -5.84 3.67
C THR A 172 7.02 -5.89 2.42
N SER A 173 6.49 -5.54 1.25
CA SER A 173 7.28 -5.52 0.01
C SER A 173 8.39 -4.48 0.02
N VAL A 174 8.19 -3.33 0.68
CA VAL A 174 9.24 -2.32 0.86
C VAL A 174 10.31 -2.80 1.82
N VAL A 175 9.91 -3.32 2.98
CA VAL A 175 10.83 -3.82 4.03
C VAL A 175 11.75 -4.90 3.50
N PHE A 176 11.21 -5.83 2.69
CA PHE A 176 11.97 -6.97 2.17
C PHE A 176 12.45 -6.80 0.72
N GLY A 177 12.21 -5.65 0.10
CA GLY A 177 12.70 -5.36 -1.26
C GLY A 177 12.06 -6.22 -2.37
N ASN A 178 10.80 -6.64 -2.23
CA ASN A 178 10.10 -7.41 -3.25
C ASN A 178 9.43 -6.48 -4.28
N ALA A 179 10.14 -6.18 -5.37
CA ALA A 179 9.69 -5.25 -6.41
C ALA A 179 8.36 -5.68 -7.08
N CYS A 180 8.18 -6.97 -7.37
CA CYS A 180 6.98 -7.47 -8.04
C CYS A 180 5.72 -7.28 -7.18
N VAL A 181 5.82 -7.61 -5.89
CA VAL A 181 4.72 -7.42 -4.92
C VAL A 181 4.44 -5.93 -4.73
N PHE A 182 5.48 -5.10 -4.65
CA PHE A 182 5.35 -3.65 -4.50
C PHE A 182 4.63 -3.01 -5.71
N GLU A 183 5.11 -3.25 -6.92
CA GLU A 183 4.51 -2.73 -8.16
C GLU A 183 3.04 -3.17 -8.27
N ARG A 184 2.77 -4.47 -8.09
CA ARG A 184 1.42 -5.03 -8.19
C ARG A 184 0.44 -4.33 -7.24
N HIS A 185 0.83 -4.14 -5.98
CA HIS A 185 -0.09 -3.61 -4.96
C HIS A 185 -0.18 -2.09 -4.98
N THR A 186 0.89 -1.38 -5.31
CA THR A 186 0.81 0.07 -5.55
C THR A 186 -0.06 0.39 -6.78
N ARG A 187 0.01 -0.42 -7.85
CA ARG A 187 -0.92 -0.30 -9.00
C ARG A 187 -2.38 -0.48 -8.56
N ARG A 188 -2.65 -1.51 -7.75
CA ARG A 188 -3.99 -1.73 -7.18
C ARG A 188 -4.44 -0.56 -6.31
N ALA A 189 -3.53 0.05 -5.54
CA ALA A 189 -3.84 1.23 -4.75
C ALA A 189 -4.24 2.40 -5.65
N ILE A 190 -3.50 2.66 -6.73
CA ILE A 190 -3.82 3.72 -7.71
C ILE A 190 -5.24 3.51 -8.30
N LEU A 191 -5.54 2.27 -8.70
CA LEU A 191 -6.81 1.92 -9.35
C LEU A 191 -8.03 1.95 -8.42
N HIS A 192 -7.91 1.36 -7.23
CA HIS A 192 -9.06 1.03 -6.39
C HIS A 192 -9.25 1.93 -5.16
N SER A 193 -8.24 2.69 -4.75
CA SER A 193 -8.36 3.56 -3.57
C SER A 193 -9.25 4.78 -3.83
N LYS A 194 -9.50 5.59 -2.81
CA LYS A 194 -10.14 6.92 -2.92
C LYS A 194 -9.12 8.01 -2.55
N GLY A 195 -9.50 9.29 -2.60
CA GLY A 195 -8.59 10.39 -2.25
C GLY A 195 -8.07 10.34 -0.80
N ASN A 196 -8.76 9.62 0.08
CA ASN A 196 -8.34 9.37 1.46
C ASN A 196 -7.36 8.20 1.62
N PHE A 197 -6.72 7.73 0.54
CA PHE A 197 -5.65 6.73 0.65
C PHE A 197 -4.62 7.18 1.70
N GLY A 198 -4.23 6.27 2.60
CA GLY A 198 -3.35 6.55 3.72
C GLY A 198 -4.02 7.03 5.02
N ALA A 199 -5.32 7.35 5.03
CA ALA A 199 -5.99 7.84 6.24
C ALA A 199 -6.20 6.78 7.35
N ASN A 200 -6.21 5.50 6.97
CA ASN A 200 -6.47 4.37 7.88
C ASN A 200 -5.25 3.44 7.99
N ILE A 201 -4.04 3.99 7.88
CA ILE A 201 -2.82 3.23 8.12
C ILE A 201 -2.74 2.98 9.63
N LYS A 202 -2.48 1.74 10.03
CA LYS A 202 -2.22 1.43 11.43
C LYS A 202 -0.91 2.09 11.86
N ASP A 203 -0.89 2.68 13.04
CA ASP A 203 0.29 3.39 13.58
C ASP A 203 1.56 2.51 13.61
N ASP A 204 1.40 1.18 13.72
CA ASP A 204 2.51 0.23 13.76
C ASP A 204 3.25 0.09 12.42
N TYR A 205 2.65 0.53 11.31
CA TYR A 205 3.35 0.53 10.03
C TYR A 205 4.23 1.77 9.95
N TYR A 206 5.55 1.57 9.91
CA TYR A 206 6.54 2.58 9.51
C TYR A 206 6.39 2.96 8.02
N PHE A 207 5.17 3.24 7.59
CA PHE A 207 4.79 3.46 6.21
C PHE A 207 5.27 4.85 5.79
N ARG A 208 6.15 4.89 4.79
CA ARG A 208 6.78 6.14 4.34
C ARG A 208 5.74 7.07 3.70
N PRO A 209 5.59 8.33 4.15
CA PRO A 209 4.66 9.29 3.54
C PRO A 209 4.87 9.47 2.04
N SER A 210 6.13 9.41 1.58
CA SER A 210 6.50 9.51 0.17
C SER A 210 5.82 8.47 -0.72
N ILE A 211 5.56 7.26 -0.23
CA ILE A 211 4.84 6.21 -0.98
C ILE A 211 3.35 6.57 -1.08
N ILE A 212 2.75 7.08 0.00
CA ILE A 212 1.36 7.53 0.03
C ILE A 212 1.17 8.65 -0.98
N ASP A 213 2.05 9.65 -0.94
CA ASP A 213 2.00 10.82 -1.81
C ASP A 213 2.21 10.44 -3.27
N ALA A 214 3.14 9.53 -3.57
CA ALA A 214 3.33 9.02 -4.92
C ALA A 214 2.10 8.27 -5.46
N ILE A 215 1.43 7.44 -4.63
CA ILE A 215 0.18 6.77 -5.02
C ILE A 215 -0.93 7.79 -5.27
N LYS A 216 -1.08 8.78 -4.38
CA LYS A 216 -2.07 9.86 -4.54
C LYS A 216 -1.81 10.68 -5.80
N ALA A 217 -0.57 11.07 -6.06
CA ALA A 217 -0.18 11.84 -7.22
C ALA A 217 -0.44 11.07 -8.52
N ALA A 218 0.01 9.81 -8.60
CA ALA A 218 -0.23 8.95 -9.78
C ALA A 218 -1.72 8.76 -10.06
N ARG A 219 -2.52 8.60 -9.00
CA ARG A 219 -3.97 8.51 -9.07
C ARG A 219 -4.61 9.80 -9.58
N THR A 220 -4.25 10.95 -9.00
CA THR A 220 -4.79 12.25 -9.41
C THR A 220 -4.44 12.54 -10.86
N GLN A 221 -3.22 12.23 -11.30
CA GLN A 221 -2.82 12.38 -12.69
C GLN A 221 -3.67 11.52 -13.62
N ALA A 222 -3.80 10.22 -13.33
CA ALA A 222 -4.58 9.31 -14.18
C ALA A 222 -6.07 9.70 -14.28
N LEU A 223 -6.65 10.19 -13.18
CA LEU A 223 -8.02 10.72 -13.19
C LEU A 223 -8.12 12.01 -14.04
N SER A 224 -7.16 12.92 -13.92
CA SER A 224 -7.10 14.14 -14.73
C SER A 224 -7.03 13.80 -16.21
N ASP A 225 -6.13 12.89 -16.61
CA ASP A 225 -5.94 12.52 -18.02
C ASP A 225 -7.23 12.00 -18.67
N ILE A 226 -8.03 11.22 -17.93
CA ILE A 226 -9.33 10.72 -18.40
C ILE A 226 -10.35 11.86 -18.48
N PHE A 227 -10.46 12.68 -17.45
CA PHE A 227 -11.40 13.81 -17.47
C PHE A 227 -11.04 14.84 -18.54
N ASP A 228 -9.75 15.04 -18.81
CA ASP A 228 -9.25 15.91 -19.88
C ASP A 228 -9.59 15.33 -21.26
N ALA A 229 -9.46 14.02 -21.46
CA ALA A 229 -9.90 13.36 -22.69
C ALA A 229 -11.42 13.57 -22.92
N LEU A 230 -12.25 13.34 -21.90
CA LEU A 230 -13.70 13.55 -21.97
C LEU A 230 -14.05 15.03 -22.21
N ASN A 231 -13.42 15.95 -21.48
CA ASN A 231 -13.59 17.40 -21.66
C ASN A 231 -13.17 17.86 -23.06
N SER A 232 -12.11 17.27 -23.63
CA SER A 232 -11.68 17.58 -24.99
C SER A 232 -12.76 17.24 -26.02
N PHE A 233 -13.53 16.17 -25.80
CA PHE A 233 -14.64 15.80 -26.67
C PHE A 233 -15.82 16.78 -26.52
N ILE A 234 -16.10 17.26 -25.31
CA ILE A 234 -17.13 18.28 -25.06
C ILE A 234 -16.75 19.60 -25.75
N LYS A 235 -15.49 20.05 -25.59
CA LYS A 235 -15.00 21.30 -26.19
C LYS A 235 -15.11 21.31 -27.71
N ARG A 236 -14.87 20.17 -28.38
CA ARG A 236 -15.05 20.05 -29.84
C ARG A 236 -16.49 20.35 -30.29
N GLY A 237 -17.46 19.97 -29.48
CA GLY A 237 -18.87 20.26 -29.74
C GLY A 237 -19.24 21.74 -29.70
N THR A 238 -18.31 22.60 -29.27
CA THR A 238 -18.48 24.06 -29.21
C THR A 238 -17.63 24.79 -30.26
N GLU A 239 -16.91 24.06 -31.11
CA GLU A 239 -16.11 24.65 -32.18
C GLU A 239 -16.99 25.19 -33.31
N PRO A 240 -16.57 26.26 -33.99
CA PRO A 240 -17.40 26.95 -34.98
C PRO A 240 -17.55 26.22 -36.31
N LEU A 241 -16.71 25.22 -36.59
CA LEU A 241 -16.69 24.51 -37.87
C LEU A 241 -17.26 23.10 -37.72
N PRO A 242 -18.20 22.68 -38.59
CA PRO A 242 -18.72 21.32 -38.57
C PRO A 242 -17.66 20.32 -39.00
N TYR A 243 -17.63 19.18 -38.31
CA TYR A 243 -16.73 18.07 -38.67
C TYR A 243 -17.30 17.20 -39.79
N CYS A 244 -18.60 16.92 -39.71
CA CYS A 244 -19.34 16.13 -40.68
C CYS A 244 -19.82 17.00 -41.84
N ASP A 245 -20.01 16.39 -43.02
CA ASP A 245 -20.60 17.07 -44.19
C ASP A 245 -22.13 17.07 -44.06
N ASP A 246 -22.65 17.84 -43.11
CA ASP A 246 -24.08 17.98 -42.87
C ASP A 246 -24.52 19.45 -42.72
N ARG A 247 -25.73 19.73 -43.24
CA ARG A 247 -26.25 21.09 -43.36
C ARG A 247 -26.59 21.61 -41.97
N HIS A 248 -25.95 22.70 -41.55
CA HIS A 248 -26.14 23.37 -40.24
C HIS A 248 -25.60 22.63 -39.02
N ASP A 249 -24.63 21.71 -39.17
CA ASP A 249 -23.98 21.01 -38.04
C ASP A 249 -24.95 20.27 -37.09
N ILE A 250 -26.05 19.75 -37.64
CA ILE A 250 -27.06 19.01 -36.88
C ILE A 250 -26.41 17.76 -36.24
N CYS A 251 -25.51 17.10 -36.96
CA CYS A 251 -24.78 15.95 -36.43
C CYS A 251 -23.86 16.35 -35.27
N GLY A 252 -23.18 17.50 -35.33
CA GLY A 252 -22.38 18.04 -34.24
C GLY A 252 -23.23 18.27 -32.99
N ILE A 253 -24.27 19.10 -33.11
CA ILE A 253 -25.21 19.44 -32.02
C ILE A 253 -25.79 18.18 -31.36
N MET A 254 -26.29 17.23 -32.17
CA MET A 254 -26.89 16.01 -31.64
C MET A 254 -25.86 15.10 -30.97
N THR A 255 -24.66 15.00 -31.53
CA THR A 255 -23.59 14.18 -30.92
C THR A 255 -23.18 14.76 -29.58
N THR A 256 -22.97 16.08 -29.49
CA THR A 256 -22.58 16.77 -28.27
C THR A 256 -23.65 16.65 -27.19
N GLY A 257 -24.93 16.88 -27.53
CA GLY A 257 -26.04 16.71 -26.60
C GLY A 257 -26.20 15.26 -26.13
N SER A 258 -26.06 14.29 -27.05
CA SER A 258 -26.11 12.86 -26.72
C SER A 258 -24.95 12.45 -25.80
N PHE A 259 -23.74 12.91 -26.08
CA PHE A 259 -22.56 12.62 -25.28
C PHE A 259 -22.68 13.20 -23.88
N LEU A 260 -23.04 14.48 -23.77
CA LEU A 260 -23.22 15.15 -22.48
C LEU A 260 -24.29 14.44 -21.63
N ARG A 261 -25.38 13.98 -22.26
CA ARG A 261 -26.40 13.18 -21.59
C ARG A 261 -25.86 11.84 -21.08
N SER A 262 -25.08 11.12 -21.90
CA SER A 262 -24.47 9.84 -21.47
C SER A 262 -23.48 10.07 -20.32
N VAL A 263 -22.62 11.09 -20.42
CA VAL A 263 -21.69 11.48 -19.36
C VAL A 263 -22.43 11.79 -18.06
N ASN A 264 -23.51 12.58 -18.13
CA ASN A 264 -24.30 12.93 -16.96
C ASN A 264 -24.92 11.70 -16.27
N ILE A 265 -25.35 10.70 -17.05
CA ILE A 265 -25.96 9.47 -16.54
C ILE A 265 -24.92 8.52 -15.93
N ASP A 266 -23.82 8.28 -16.64
CA ASP A 266 -22.87 7.22 -16.27
C ASP A 266 -21.76 7.70 -15.33
N ILE A 267 -21.35 8.97 -15.42
CA ILE A 267 -20.19 9.53 -14.68
C ILE A 267 -20.61 10.66 -13.74
N GLY A 268 -21.47 11.57 -14.21
CA GLY A 268 -21.86 12.80 -13.53
C GLY A 268 -21.17 14.03 -14.12
N TRP A 269 -21.97 15.02 -14.54
CA TRP A 269 -21.52 16.31 -15.07
C TRP A 269 -22.05 17.46 -14.20
N PRO A 270 -21.26 18.51 -13.89
CA PRO A 270 -19.86 18.70 -14.25
C PRO A 270 -18.91 17.74 -13.51
N PHE A 271 -17.74 17.49 -14.10
CA PHE A 271 -16.74 16.61 -13.48
C PHE A 271 -16.23 17.20 -12.16
N PRO A 272 -15.97 16.35 -11.15
CA PRO A 272 -15.45 16.81 -9.87
C PRO A 272 -14.05 17.45 -10.03
N PRO A 273 -13.68 18.45 -9.22
CA PRO A 273 -12.34 19.01 -9.25
C PRO A 273 -11.31 18.04 -8.64
N ALA A 274 -10.04 18.23 -8.99
CA ALA A 274 -8.92 17.59 -8.30
C ALA A 274 -8.99 17.92 -6.79
N PRO A 275 -8.63 16.98 -5.88
CA PRO A 275 -7.98 15.70 -6.13
C PRO A 275 -8.95 14.52 -6.34
N TYR A 276 -10.21 14.78 -6.75
CA TYR A 276 -11.19 13.74 -7.11
C TYR A 276 -11.48 12.75 -5.97
N THR A 277 -11.71 13.27 -4.76
CA THR A 277 -11.76 12.49 -3.51
C THR A 277 -12.75 11.32 -3.54
N GLY A 278 -13.92 11.51 -4.16
CA GLY A 278 -15.00 10.52 -4.24
C GLY A 278 -14.85 9.45 -5.33
N THR A 279 -14.01 9.68 -6.34
CA THR A 279 -14.01 8.90 -7.59
C THR A 279 -12.83 7.96 -7.66
N ASN A 280 -13.01 6.64 -7.60
CA ASN A 280 -11.91 5.70 -7.91
C ASN A 280 -11.81 5.40 -9.40
N LEU A 281 -10.57 5.19 -9.84
CA LEU A 281 -10.19 5.06 -11.24
C LEU A 281 -10.81 3.81 -11.88
N PHE A 282 -10.83 2.70 -11.16
CA PHE A 282 -11.48 1.46 -11.61
C PHE A 282 -12.97 1.66 -11.96
N ASN A 283 -13.73 2.34 -11.09
CA ASN A 283 -15.13 2.64 -11.34
C ASN A 283 -15.29 3.63 -12.48
N LEU A 284 -14.43 4.65 -12.58
CA LEU A 284 -14.46 5.61 -13.69
C LEU A 284 -14.29 4.90 -15.03
N HIS A 285 -13.31 3.99 -15.17
CA HIS A 285 -13.13 3.19 -16.38
C HIS A 285 -14.39 2.39 -16.75
N LYS A 286 -15.01 1.74 -15.75
CA LYS A 286 -16.27 1.01 -15.94
C LYS A 286 -17.43 1.91 -16.37
N CYS A 287 -17.47 3.17 -15.93
CA CYS A 287 -18.47 4.13 -16.37
C CYS A 287 -18.17 4.65 -17.78
N VAL A 288 -16.90 4.95 -18.08
CA VAL A 288 -16.46 5.39 -19.40
C VAL A 288 -16.76 4.32 -20.47
N SER A 289 -16.60 3.04 -20.17
CA SER A 289 -16.92 1.94 -21.11
C SER A 289 -18.41 1.81 -21.44
N LYS A 290 -19.30 2.46 -20.68
CA LYS A 290 -20.75 2.47 -20.93
C LYS A 290 -21.19 3.67 -21.76
N LEU A 291 -20.32 4.66 -21.94
CA LEU A 291 -20.67 5.86 -22.68
C LEU A 291 -21.09 5.49 -24.09
N SER A 292 -22.13 6.16 -24.55
CA SER A 292 -22.64 6.00 -25.91
C SER A 292 -23.05 7.35 -26.48
N ILE A 293 -22.96 7.46 -27.80
CA ILE A 293 -23.40 8.63 -28.54
C ILE A 293 -24.37 8.24 -29.63
N ARG A 294 -25.22 9.19 -30.01
CA ARG A 294 -26.08 9.10 -31.18
C ARG A 294 -25.64 10.18 -32.17
N THR A 295 -25.55 9.80 -33.45
CA THR A 295 -25.10 10.68 -34.55
C THR A 295 -26.14 10.73 -35.67
N LEU A 296 -26.22 11.84 -36.41
CA LEU A 296 -27.19 12.06 -37.50
C LEU A 296 -26.48 12.31 -38.84
N CYS A 297 -25.59 11.40 -39.24
CA CYS A 297 -25.09 11.41 -40.61
C CYS A 297 -25.98 10.53 -41.49
N ALA A 298 -26.40 11.06 -42.64
CA ALA A 298 -26.94 10.26 -43.72
C ALA A 298 -25.76 9.75 -44.58
N GLU A 299 -25.66 8.44 -44.80
CA GLU A 299 -24.79 7.96 -45.88
C GLU A 299 -25.35 8.47 -47.22
N ARG A 300 -24.62 9.37 -47.89
CA ARG A 300 -24.84 9.56 -49.33
C ARG A 300 -24.27 8.34 -50.05
N ARG A 301 -25.09 7.31 -50.29
CA ARG A 301 -24.79 6.40 -51.41
C ARG A 301 -24.75 7.25 -52.67
N LYS A 302 -23.67 7.13 -53.46
CA LYS A 302 -23.58 7.77 -54.79
C LYS A 302 -24.88 7.46 -55.53
N PHE A 303 -25.54 8.50 -56.05
CA PHE A 303 -26.74 8.39 -56.87
C PHE A 303 -26.48 7.36 -57.98
N GLY A 304 -27.10 6.18 -57.88
CA GLY A 304 -26.87 5.11 -58.86
C GLY A 304 -27.62 3.80 -58.59
N GLU A 305 -27.85 3.40 -57.33
CA GLU A 305 -28.46 2.09 -57.07
C GLU A 305 -29.64 2.18 -56.10
N HIS A 306 -30.81 1.83 -56.61
CA HIS A 306 -32.06 1.72 -55.87
C HIS A 306 -31.95 0.69 -54.74
N GLY A 307 -32.41 1.07 -53.53
CA GLY A 307 -32.73 0.11 -52.47
C GLY A 307 -31.72 -0.04 -51.32
N GLY A 308 -31.02 1.02 -50.90
CA GLY A 308 -30.18 0.99 -49.69
C GLY A 308 -30.94 1.42 -48.44
N THR A 309 -31.03 0.57 -47.41
CA THR A 309 -31.45 0.96 -46.07
C THR A 309 -30.46 2.00 -45.52
N LEU A 310 -30.93 3.19 -45.11
CA LEU A 310 -30.12 4.15 -44.37
C LEU A 310 -29.71 3.53 -43.03
N ALA A 311 -28.43 3.26 -42.83
CA ALA A 311 -27.87 2.93 -41.51
C ALA A 311 -27.38 4.24 -40.86
N PRO A 312 -28.03 4.76 -39.81
CA PRO A 312 -27.55 5.96 -39.12
C PRO A 312 -26.13 5.76 -38.60
N GLY A 313 -25.24 6.71 -38.88
CA GLY A 313 -23.89 6.78 -38.28
C GLY A 313 -22.77 6.03 -39.01
N LEU A 314 -23.06 5.28 -40.07
CA LEU A 314 -22.00 4.64 -40.87
C LEU A 314 -21.16 5.72 -41.57
N GLY A 315 -19.84 5.69 -41.39
CA GLY A 315 -18.91 6.70 -41.91
C GLY A 315 -18.91 8.07 -41.20
N CYS A 316 -19.66 8.24 -40.11
CA CYS A 316 -19.73 9.50 -39.35
C CYS A 316 -18.38 9.84 -38.70
N LYS A 317 -17.83 11.03 -38.97
CA LYS A 317 -16.57 11.49 -38.36
C LYS A 317 -16.69 11.64 -36.84
N ASN A 318 -17.80 12.18 -36.33
CA ASN A 318 -18.02 12.31 -34.88
C ASN A 318 -18.09 10.94 -34.19
N GLN A 319 -18.72 9.95 -34.83
CA GLN A 319 -18.72 8.55 -34.35
C GLN A 319 -17.29 7.99 -34.31
N GLN A 320 -16.52 8.14 -35.39
CA GLN A 320 -15.14 7.69 -35.45
C GLN A 320 -14.26 8.36 -34.39
N MET A 321 -14.44 9.66 -34.14
CA MET A 321 -13.70 10.40 -33.11
C MET A 321 -14.04 9.90 -31.71
N PHE A 322 -15.32 9.65 -31.43
CA PHE A 322 -15.75 9.06 -30.15
C PHE A 322 -15.13 7.68 -29.95
N THR A 323 -15.21 6.81 -30.96
CA THR A 323 -14.58 5.49 -30.94
C THR A 323 -13.07 5.61 -30.71
N LYS A 324 -12.38 6.54 -31.38
CA LYS A 324 -10.95 6.79 -31.16
C LYS A 324 -10.66 7.28 -29.73
N MET A 325 -11.47 8.16 -29.16
CA MET A 325 -11.30 8.60 -27.78
C MET A 325 -11.40 7.41 -26.81
N ILE A 326 -12.44 6.59 -26.92
CA ILE A 326 -12.66 5.46 -26.00
C ILE A 326 -11.65 4.32 -26.25
N GLU A 327 -11.55 3.85 -27.48
CA GLU A 327 -10.81 2.62 -27.80
C GLU A 327 -9.30 2.84 -27.96
N VAL A 328 -8.87 4.06 -28.26
CA VAL A 328 -7.44 4.37 -28.42
C VAL A 328 -6.95 5.18 -27.24
N GLN A 329 -7.52 6.38 -27.00
CA GLN A 329 -6.97 7.28 -25.99
C GLN A 329 -7.19 6.75 -24.56
N ILE A 330 -8.44 6.43 -24.18
CA ILE A 330 -8.75 5.95 -22.82
C ILE A 330 -8.07 4.61 -22.54
N LYS A 331 -8.12 3.64 -23.48
CA LYS A 331 -7.43 2.34 -23.29
C LYS A 331 -5.91 2.50 -23.20
N GLU A 332 -5.30 3.43 -23.91
CA GLU A 332 -3.87 3.71 -23.78
C GLU A 332 -3.54 4.36 -22.43
N LEU A 333 -4.39 5.26 -21.94
CA LEU A 333 -4.28 5.79 -20.57
C LEU A 333 -4.39 4.66 -19.52
N GLU A 334 -5.32 3.73 -19.70
CA GLU A 334 -5.46 2.54 -18.84
C GLU A 334 -4.18 1.70 -18.81
N ARG A 335 -3.57 1.48 -19.97
CA ARG A 335 -2.34 0.69 -20.12
C ARG A 335 -1.13 1.35 -19.44
N LYS A 336 -1.09 2.68 -19.42
CA LYS A 336 -0.02 3.46 -18.77
C LYS A 336 -0.09 3.45 -17.24
N ILE A 337 -1.21 3.04 -16.66
CA ILE A 337 -1.32 2.91 -15.20
C ILE A 337 -0.56 1.66 -14.76
N VAL A 338 0.68 1.87 -14.34
CA VAL A 338 1.57 0.87 -13.75
C VAL A 338 1.77 1.13 -12.26
N GLY A 339 2.34 0.15 -11.57
CA GLY A 339 2.72 0.32 -10.17
C GLY A 339 3.90 1.26 -10.01
N LEU A 340 4.17 1.63 -8.76
CA LEU A 340 5.36 2.39 -8.42
C LEU A 340 6.59 1.48 -8.46
N ASP A 341 7.73 2.09 -8.78
CA ASP A 341 9.04 1.47 -8.73
C ASP A 341 9.62 1.57 -7.31
N ILE A 342 10.00 0.43 -6.73
CA ILE A 342 10.49 0.33 -5.35
C ILE A 342 11.84 1.04 -5.17
N GLU A 343 12.68 1.11 -6.19
CA GLU A 343 14.03 1.69 -6.10
C GLU A 343 13.99 3.17 -5.71
N LYS A 344 12.91 3.88 -6.08
CA LYS A 344 12.68 5.29 -5.71
C LYS A 344 12.43 5.50 -4.22
N PHE A 345 12.16 4.43 -3.47
CA PHE A 345 11.78 4.50 -2.07
C PHE A 345 12.75 3.80 -1.14
N GLN A 346 13.71 3.02 -1.66
CA GLN A 346 14.74 2.39 -0.83
C GLN A 346 15.77 3.45 -0.41
N GLN A 347 16.07 3.51 0.89
CA GLN A 347 17.18 4.33 1.37
C GLN A 347 18.47 3.74 0.79
N LYS A 348 19.27 4.58 0.11
CA LYS A 348 20.66 4.19 -0.18
C LYS A 348 21.36 3.98 1.15
N VAL A 349 21.73 2.73 1.46
CA VAL A 349 22.63 2.45 2.58
C VAL A 349 23.90 3.27 2.30
N PRO A 350 24.27 4.25 3.14
CA PRO A 350 25.54 4.93 2.95
C PRO A 350 26.63 3.86 3.06
N ALA A 351 27.49 3.79 2.05
CA ALA A 351 28.69 2.97 2.15
C ALA A 351 29.41 3.39 3.45
N LYS A 352 29.85 2.41 4.25
CA LYS A 352 30.75 2.64 5.39
C LYS A 352 31.97 3.42 4.88
N GLY A 353 31.95 4.74 4.98
CA GLY A 353 32.93 5.64 4.37
C GLY A 353 32.56 7.12 4.40
N ASP A 354 31.27 7.49 4.28
CA ASP A 354 30.86 8.90 4.13
C ASP A 354 30.26 9.53 5.41
N LEU A 355 30.67 9.07 6.59
CA LEU A 355 30.44 9.81 7.83
C LEU A 355 31.65 10.68 8.13
N THR A 356 31.81 11.76 7.36
CA THR A 356 32.58 12.92 7.83
C THR A 356 31.75 13.61 8.92
N PHE A 357 32.05 13.31 10.18
CA PHE A 357 31.64 14.16 11.28
C PHE A 357 32.40 15.48 11.13
N CYS A 358 31.69 16.57 10.88
CA CYS A 358 32.23 17.91 11.12
C CYS A 358 32.37 18.10 12.63
N ASP A 359 33.51 18.66 13.03
CA ASP A 359 34.01 18.89 14.39
C ASP A 359 33.02 19.62 15.33
#